data_AF-A0A2I1GLP9-F1
#
_entry.id   AF-A0A2I1GLP9-F1
#
_cell.length_a   1.000
_cell.length_b   1.000
_cell.length_c   1.000
_cell.angle_alpha   90.00
_cell.angle_beta   90.00
_cell.angle_gamma   90.00
#
_symmetry.space_group_name_H-M   'P 1'
#
loop_
_entity.id
_entity.type
_entity.pdbx_description
1 polymer ?
#
loop_
_entity_poly.entity_id
_entity_poly.type
_entity_poly.pdbx_seq_one_letter_code
_entity_poly.pdbx_strand_id
1 'polypeptide(L)'
;MTPIEAGNTIWVHNKMAPATRGEVYVMVNGQQAGFGGSWSRKGFNVDVSDIISEFNLTFSVEDSSEQDKYRGPFKNNKDYEWKFSGSLDIWHIEQLA
;
A
#
# COMPACT_ATOMS: atom_id res chain seq x y z
N MET A 1 11.83 -29.64 2.01
CA MET A 1 11.46 -28.25 2.29
C MET A 1 11.00 -27.70 0.95
N THR A 2 9.70 -27.50 0.77
CA THR A 2 9.17 -26.78 -0.40
C THR A 2 9.73 -25.36 -0.36
N PRO A 3 10.15 -24.77 -1.50
CA PRO A 3 10.50 -23.36 -1.51
C PRO A 3 9.28 -22.59 -1.02
N ILE A 4 9.45 -21.76 0.00
CA ILE A 4 8.51 -20.68 0.30
C ILE A 4 8.62 -19.79 -0.94
N GLU A 5 7.61 -19.81 -1.80
CA GLU A 5 7.56 -18.88 -2.93
C GLU A 5 7.63 -17.48 -2.30
N ALA A 6 8.57 -16.64 -2.72
CA ALA A 6 8.68 -15.32 -2.14
C ALA A 6 7.32 -14.63 -2.29
N GLY A 7 6.71 -14.23 -1.17
CA GLY A 7 5.50 -13.41 -1.18
C GLY A 7 5.72 -12.16 -2.05
N ASN A 8 4.64 -11.56 -2.55
CA ASN A 8 4.80 -10.38 -3.40
C ASN A 8 4.92 -9.10 -2.58
N THR A 9 5.56 -8.11 -3.19
CA THR A 9 5.83 -6.82 -2.56
C THR A 9 4.91 -5.75 -3.14
N ILE A 10 4.33 -4.94 -2.25
CA ILE A 10 3.65 -3.71 -2.61
C ILE A 10 4.63 -2.56 -2.49
N TRP A 11 5.00 -1.96 -3.61
CA TRP A 11 5.93 -0.83 -3.66
C TRP A 11 5.15 0.49 -3.73
N VAL A 12 5.54 1.47 -2.93
CA VAL A 12 4.87 2.77 -2.89
C VAL A 12 5.87 3.92 -3.04
N HIS A 13 5.66 4.72 -4.07
CA HIS A 13 6.32 5.99 -4.29
C HIS A 13 5.55 7.11 -3.59
N ASN A 14 5.99 7.51 -2.39
CA ASN A 14 5.41 8.68 -1.74
C ASN A 14 5.96 9.97 -2.36
N LYS A 15 5.21 10.56 -3.29
CA LYS A 15 5.53 11.84 -3.95
C LYS A 15 4.64 12.99 -3.46
N MET A 16 4.04 12.87 -2.28
CA MET A 16 3.18 13.91 -1.70
C MET A 16 3.96 15.17 -1.30
N ALA A 17 3.24 16.18 -0.83
CA ALA A 17 3.79 17.36 -0.21
C ALA A 17 4.78 17.01 0.94
N PRO A 18 5.79 17.84 1.20
CA PRO A 18 6.69 17.65 2.34
C PRO A 18 5.92 17.51 3.65
N ALA A 19 6.45 16.68 4.56
CA ALA A 19 5.83 16.41 5.86
C ALA A 19 4.41 15.80 5.77
N THR A 20 4.09 15.09 4.68
CA THR A 20 2.89 14.26 4.58
C THR A 20 3.29 12.78 4.66
N ARG A 21 2.66 12.01 5.56
CA ARG A 21 2.91 10.57 5.71
C ARG A 21 1.83 9.77 4.98
N GLY A 22 2.25 8.97 4.01
CA GLY A 22 1.36 8.04 3.32
C GLY A 22 1.50 6.64 3.90
N GLU A 23 0.40 5.91 3.97
CA GLU A 23 0.32 4.58 4.55
C GLU A 23 -0.48 3.63 3.67
N VAL A 24 -0.10 2.36 3.69
CA VAL A 24 -0.81 1.26 3.03
C VAL A 24 -0.98 0.11 3.99
N TYR A 25 -2.20 -0.40 4.04
CA TYR A 25 -2.60 -1.56 4.83
C TYR A 25 -3.00 -2.68 3.88
N VAL A 26 -2.44 -3.86 4.11
CA VAL A 26 -2.86 -5.10 3.43
C VAL A 26 -3.97 -5.72 4.25
N MET A 27 -5.14 -5.92 3.63
CA MET A 27 -6.36 -6.40 4.29
C MET A 27 -6.78 -7.76 3.74
N VAL A 28 -6.95 -8.75 4.60
CA VAL A 28 -7.42 -10.11 4.26
C VAL A 28 -8.67 -10.40 5.09
N ASN A 29 -9.79 -10.71 4.43
CA ASN A 29 -11.08 -10.96 5.10
C ASN A 29 -11.49 -9.87 6.12
N GLY A 30 -11.18 -8.61 5.81
CA GLY A 30 -11.47 -7.46 6.69
C GLY A 30 -10.49 -7.26 7.85
N GLN A 31 -9.45 -8.10 7.97
CA GLN A 31 -8.41 -7.96 9.00
C GLN A 31 -7.09 -7.47 8.38
N GLN A 32 -6.37 -6.63 9.11
CA GLN A 32 -5.05 -6.16 8.69
C GLN A 32 -4.04 -7.31 8.79
N ALA A 33 -3.40 -7.61 7.67
CA ALA A 33 -2.34 -8.63 7.55
C ALA A 33 -0.95 -8.01 7.32
N GLY A 34 -0.87 -6.75 6.91
CA GLY A 34 0.38 -6.05 6.66
C GLY A 34 0.22 -4.53 6.69
N PHE A 35 1.33 -3.82 6.90
CA PHE A 35 1.37 -2.36 6.97
C PHE A 35 2.71 -1.83 6.48
N GLY A 36 2.66 -0.68 5.82
CA GLY A 36 3.83 0.16 5.61
C GLY A 36 3.43 1.61 5.47
N GLY A 37 4.38 2.50 5.75
CA GLY A 37 4.18 3.93 5.57
C GLY A 37 5.47 4.69 5.71
N SER A 38 5.50 5.89 5.13
CA SER A 38 6.67 6.75 5.22
C SER A 38 6.31 8.22 5.03
N TRP A 39 7.16 9.09 5.57
CA TRP A 39 7.10 10.52 5.32
C TRP A 39 7.61 10.83 3.92
N SER A 40 6.87 11.68 3.22
CA SER A 40 7.26 12.20 1.91
C SER A 40 8.63 12.89 1.98
N ARG A 41 9.54 12.71 1.00
CA ARG A 41 9.38 12.05 -0.32
C ARG A 41 10.01 10.65 -0.40
N LYS A 42 10.06 9.92 0.71
CA LYS A 42 10.66 8.57 0.74
C LYS A 42 9.65 7.55 0.23
N GLY A 43 10.08 6.60 -0.60
CA GLY A 43 9.25 5.43 -0.90
C GLY A 43 9.21 4.44 0.28
N PHE A 44 8.30 3.48 0.21
CA PHE A 44 8.21 2.37 1.16
C PHE A 44 7.65 1.13 0.49
N ASN A 45 7.68 0.00 1.18
CA ASN A 45 7.09 -1.24 0.71
C ASN A 45 6.36 -2.00 1.84
N VAL A 46 5.56 -2.97 1.44
CA VAL A 46 4.89 -3.94 2.31
C VAL A 46 4.97 -5.31 1.67
N ASP A 47 5.51 -6.29 2.39
CA ASP A 47 5.55 -7.68 1.94
C ASP A 47 4.21 -8.37 2.26
N VAL A 48 3.67 -9.11 1.30
CA VAL A 48 2.47 -9.94 1.46
C VAL A 48 2.88 -11.39 1.51
N SER A 49 2.64 -12.07 2.63
CA SER A 49 2.96 -13.50 2.79
C SER A 49 2.35 -14.34 1.67
N ASP A 50 3.13 -15.27 1.13
CA ASP A 50 2.76 -16.23 0.08
C ASP A 50 1.54 -17.10 0.39
N ILE A 51 1.26 -17.37 1.67
CA ILE A 51 0.05 -18.11 2.09
C ILE A 51 -1.25 -17.33 1.83
N ILE A 52 -1.18 -16.02 1.62
CA ILE A 52 -2.32 -15.18 1.29
C ILE A 52 -2.54 -15.25 -0.21
N SER A 53 -3.66 -15.82 -0.67
CA SER A 53 -3.98 -15.92 -2.10
C SER A 53 -4.52 -14.60 -2.67
N GLU A 54 -5.36 -13.91 -1.91
CA GLU A 54 -5.99 -12.65 -2.30
C GLU A 54 -6.01 -11.67 -1.12
N PHE A 55 -5.89 -10.38 -1.44
CA PHE A 55 -5.89 -9.30 -0.45
C PHE A 55 -6.51 -8.04 -1.03
N ASN A 56 -6.89 -7.11 -0.16
CA ASN A 56 -7.24 -5.74 -0.51
C ASN A 56 -6.18 -4.79 0.03
N LEU A 57 -6.12 -3.60 -0.54
CA LEU A 57 -5.28 -2.51 -0.05
C LEU A 57 -6.16 -1.36 0.43
N THR A 58 -5.88 -0.89 1.64
CA THR A 58 -6.39 0.38 2.15
C THR A 58 -5.24 1.38 2.14
N PHE A 59 -5.43 2.49 1.44
CA PHE A 59 -4.49 3.59 1.38
C PHE A 59 -5.02 4.70 2.29
N SER A 60 -4.15 5.28 3.11
CA SER A 60 -4.47 6.42 3.96
C SER A 60 -3.32 7.44 3.96
N VAL A 61 -3.65 8.64 4.42
CA VAL A 61 -2.67 9.71 4.70
C VAL A 61 -2.88 10.13 6.14
N GLU A 62 -1.83 10.08 6.96
CA GLU A 62 -1.92 10.47 8.38
C GLU A 62 -2.40 11.92 8.50
N ASP A 63 -3.33 12.18 9.42
CA ASP A 63 -3.98 13.48 9.66
C ASP A 63 -4.82 14.06 8.49
N SER A 64 -5.02 13.31 7.40
CA SER A 64 -5.91 13.72 6.30
C SER A 64 -7.38 13.67 6.74
N SER A 65 -8.15 14.69 6.38
CA SER A 65 -9.63 14.65 6.48
C SER A 65 -10.31 13.97 5.28
N GLU A 66 -9.57 13.75 4.19
CA GLU A 66 -10.05 12.96 3.06
C GLU A 66 -10.13 11.48 3.44
N GLN A 67 -11.19 10.80 2.99
CA GLN A 67 -11.42 9.38 3.28
C GLN A 67 -10.34 8.48 2.65
N ASP A 68 -10.04 7.39 3.36
CA ASP A 68 -9.19 6.32 2.87
C ASP A 68 -9.67 5.77 1.52
N LYS A 69 -8.70 5.36 0.70
CA LYS A 69 -8.96 4.82 -0.63
C LYS A 69 -8.75 3.31 -0.60
N TYR A 70 -9.75 2.58 -1.08
CA TYR A 70 -9.75 1.12 -1.09
C TYR A 70 -9.50 0.59 -2.50
N ARG A 71 -8.69 -0.46 -2.63
CA ARG A 71 -8.41 -1.13 -3.92
C ARG A 71 -8.36 -2.64 -3.74
N GLY A 72 -8.70 -3.34 -4.81
CA GLY A 72 -8.71 -4.79 -4.87
C GLY A 72 -10.12 -5.36 -5.10
N PRO A 73 -10.29 -6.67 -4.91
CA PRO A 73 -9.25 -7.62 -4.47
C PRO A 73 -8.12 -7.77 -5.50
N PHE A 74 -6.92 -8.03 -5.00
CA PHE A 74 -5.72 -8.36 -5.77
C PHE A 74 -5.35 -9.82 -5.57
N LYS A 75 -4.76 -10.43 -6.59
CA LYS A 75 -4.14 -11.76 -6.48
C LYS A 75 -2.71 -11.60 -6.00
N ASN A 76 -2.28 -12.42 -5.06
CA ASN A 76 -0.90 -12.44 -4.61
C ASN A 76 -0.03 -13.26 -5.56
N ASN A 77 0.10 -12.80 -6.80
CA ASN A 77 0.87 -13.49 -7.84
C ASN A 77 1.84 -12.58 -8.61
N LYS A 78 1.92 -11.31 -8.23
CA LYS A 78 2.87 -10.33 -8.75
C LYS A 78 3.06 -9.20 -7.74
N ASP A 79 4.18 -8.49 -7.89
CA ASP A 79 4.38 -7.20 -7.24
C ASP A 79 3.38 -6.16 -7.77
N TYR A 80 3.04 -5.20 -6.91
CA TYR A 80 2.18 -4.08 -7.26
C TYR A 80 2.86 -2.78 -6.91
N GLU A 81 2.86 -1.83 -7.84
CA GLU A 81 3.52 -0.55 -7.66
C GLU A 81 2.51 0.60 -7.65
N TRP A 82 2.63 1.47 -6.66
CA TRP A 82 1.72 2.57 -6.43
C TRP A 82 2.47 3.89 -6.26
N LYS A 83 1.80 4.98 -6.62
CA LYS A 83 2.28 6.34 -6.40
C LYS A 83 1.25 7.13 -5.63
N PHE A 84 1.71 7.74 -4.55
CA PHE A 84 0.96 8.77 -3.83
C PHE A 84 1.36 10.14 -4.35
N SER A 85 0.38 11.01 -4.54
CA SER A 85 0.58 12.41 -4.89
C SER A 85 -0.48 13.29 -4.22
N GLY A 86 -0.21 14.60 -4.10
CA GLY A 86 -1.09 15.54 -3.41
C GLY A 86 -0.54 15.98 -2.04
N SER A 87 -1.44 16.31 -1.12
CA SER A 87 -1.15 16.80 0.24
C SER A 87 -2.10 16.17 1.27
N LEU A 88 -2.05 16.65 2.51
CA LEU A 88 -2.98 16.25 3.57
C LEU A 88 -4.46 16.53 3.24
N ASP A 89 -4.74 17.60 2.49
CA ASP A 89 -6.11 18.02 2.22
C ASP A 89 -6.75 17.24 1.07
N ILE A 90 -5.95 16.98 0.01
CA ILE A 90 -6.38 16.31 -1.21
C ILE A 90 -5.24 15.46 -1.73
N TRP A 91 -5.47 14.16 -1.90
CA TRP A 91 -4.48 13.22 -2.38
C TRP A 91 -5.03 12.18 -3.36
N HIS A 92 -4.11 11.63 -4.13
CA HIS A 92 -4.40 10.68 -5.19
C HIS A 92 -3.46 9.48 -5.13
N ILE A 93 -4.01 8.32 -5.49
CA ILE A 93 -3.25 7.09 -5.71
C ILE A 93 -3.38 6.67 -7.15
N GLU A 94 -2.25 6.24 -7.70
CA GLU A 94 -2.11 5.76 -9.06
C GLU A 94 -1.37 4.43 -9.01
N GLN A 95 -1.92 3.39 -9.65
CA GLN A 95 -1.19 2.14 -9.85
C GLN A 95 -0.30 2.29 -11.08
N LEU A 96 1.00 1.97 -10.96
CA LEU A 96 1.98 2.17 -12.04
C LEU A 96 2.20 0.93 -12.92
N ALA A 97 2.04 -0.28 -12.37
CA ALA A 97 2.10 -1.57 -13.09
C ALA A 97 1.48 -2.73 -12.28
#